data_AF-A0A9P8RME8-F1
#
_entry.id   AF-A0A9P8RME8-F1
#
_cell.length_a   1.000
_cell.length_b   1.000
_cell.length_c   1.000
_cell.angle_alpha   90.00
_cell.angle_beta   90.00
_cell.angle_gamma   90.00
#
_symmetry.space_group_name_H-M   'P 1'
#
loop_
_entity.id
_entity.type
_entity.pdbx_description
1 polymer ?
#
loop_
_entity_poly.entity_id
_entity_poly.type
_entity_poly.pdbx_seq_one_letter_code
_entity_poly.pdbx_strand_id
1 'polypeptide(L)'
;MAFNASAVSFTGVSGGSLMLSGFFVPAHMTNFQGNGVLLNCGGLAPQVDFVDADAVVASTRIHFQSTQQELSSLQGSIPQSVQAYEQAASAAGLSADQIGALQTVDNSPNGGHCEFDEKDFVTGVQLMADSFSAVMQGGNGQVNGVNVLNTVVGNEDLKFTGSSR
;
A
#
# COMPACT_ATOMS: atom_id res chain seq x y z
N MET A 1 22.36 14.44 16.21
CA MET A 1 21.64 13.33 15.56
C MET A 1 21.70 13.55 14.06
N ALA A 2 22.03 12.54 13.26
CA ALA A 2 22.04 12.60 11.80
C ALA A 2 20.87 11.78 11.25
N PHE A 3 20.34 12.17 10.10
CA PHE A 3 19.29 11.43 9.41
C PHE A 3 19.78 10.04 8.97
N ASN A 4 18.98 9.00 9.23
CA ASN A 4 19.25 7.64 8.78
C ASN A 4 18.33 7.29 7.59
N ALA A 5 18.86 7.37 6.38
CA ALA A 5 18.12 7.09 5.15
C ALA A 5 17.69 5.61 5.02
N SER A 6 18.30 4.69 5.77
CA SER A 6 17.96 3.27 5.79
C SER A 6 16.88 2.90 6.80
N ALA A 7 16.30 3.88 7.48
CA ALA A 7 15.23 3.71 8.46
C ALA A 7 14.14 4.77 8.26
N VAL A 8 13.67 4.88 7.01
CA VAL A 8 12.62 5.80 6.59
C VAL A 8 11.37 4.98 6.29
N SER A 9 10.20 5.55 6.53
CA SER A 9 8.98 4.97 5.97
C SER A 9 8.04 6.09 5.59
N PHE A 10 7.31 5.88 4.52
CA PHE A 10 6.39 6.85 3.96
C PHE A 10 4.97 6.36 4.21
N THR A 11 4.06 7.28 4.49
CA THR A 11 2.63 6.98 4.59
C THR A 11 1.84 8.04 3.83
N GLY A 12 0.87 7.59 3.06
CA GLY A 12 -0.09 8.42 2.37
C GLY A 12 -1.51 8.07 2.79
N VAL A 13 -2.41 9.04 2.69
CA VAL A 13 -3.85 8.85 2.86
C VAL A 13 -4.53 9.47 1.64
N SER A 14 -5.44 8.73 1.00
CA SER A 14 -6.24 9.22 -0.14
C SER A 14 -5.33 9.79 -1.26
N GLY A 15 -5.48 11.07 -1.60
CA GLY A 15 -4.61 11.75 -2.57
C GLY A 15 -3.11 11.68 -2.26
N GLY A 16 -2.73 11.58 -0.98
CA GLY A 16 -1.33 11.33 -0.59
C GLY A 16 -0.84 9.97 -1.07
N SER A 17 -1.67 8.93 -0.97
CA SER A 17 -1.36 7.59 -1.48
C SER A 17 -1.26 7.59 -3.01
N LEU A 18 -2.12 8.33 -3.70
CA LEU A 18 -2.04 8.52 -5.16
C LEU A 18 -0.73 9.20 -5.57
N MET A 19 -0.33 10.26 -4.86
CA MET A 19 0.94 10.95 -5.09
C MET A 19 2.13 10.02 -4.85
N LEU A 20 2.10 9.27 -3.74
CA LEU A 20 3.19 8.36 -3.40
C LEU A 20 3.33 7.23 -4.43
N SER A 21 2.26 6.49 -4.70
CA SER A 21 2.29 5.35 -5.62
C SER A 21 2.42 5.75 -7.09
N GLY A 22 1.79 6.84 -7.52
CA GLY A 22 1.84 7.26 -8.92
C GLY A 22 3.14 7.97 -9.30
N PHE A 23 3.78 8.68 -8.37
CA PHE A 23 4.87 9.59 -8.71
C PHE A 23 6.11 9.42 -7.83
N PHE A 24 5.95 9.45 -6.50
CA PHE A 24 7.11 9.42 -5.60
C PHE A 24 7.86 8.10 -5.67
N VAL A 25 7.14 6.97 -5.57
CA VAL A 25 7.75 5.65 -5.62
C VAL A 25 8.53 5.43 -6.91
N PRO A 26 7.92 5.63 -8.11
CA PRO A 26 8.65 5.42 -9.35
C PRO A 26 9.79 6.42 -9.59
N ALA A 27 9.68 7.67 -9.14
CA ALA A 27 10.71 8.68 -9.40
C ALA A 27 11.83 8.75 -8.35
N HIS A 28 11.56 8.38 -7.09
CA HIS A 28 12.41 8.75 -5.96
C HIS A 28 12.73 7.62 -4.98
N MET A 29 12.00 6.50 -4.99
CA MET A 29 12.22 5.43 -4.00
C MET A 29 13.59 4.76 -4.14
N THR A 30 14.27 4.87 -5.29
CA THR A 30 15.65 4.41 -5.45
C THR A 30 16.61 5.04 -4.41
N ASN A 31 16.32 6.26 -3.92
CA ASN A 31 17.11 6.92 -2.88
C ASN A 31 16.82 6.38 -1.45
N PHE A 32 15.80 5.53 -1.32
CA PHE A 32 15.29 5.01 -0.06
C PHE A 32 15.08 3.49 -0.15
N GLN A 33 15.88 2.76 -0.92
CA GLN A 33 15.79 1.29 -1.02
C GLN A 33 15.87 0.62 0.36
N GLY A 34 15.13 -0.48 0.54
CA GLY A 34 15.02 -1.19 1.82
C GLY A 34 14.00 -0.60 2.81
N ASN A 35 13.33 0.50 2.46
CA ASN A 35 12.31 1.15 3.28
C ASN A 35 10.88 0.74 2.87
N GLY A 36 9.89 1.32 3.54
CA GLY A 36 8.47 0.97 3.34
C GLY A 36 7.57 2.15 2.96
N VAL A 37 6.51 1.85 2.23
CA VAL A 37 5.41 2.78 1.89
C VAL A 37 4.07 2.17 2.31
N LEU A 38 3.35 2.88 3.17
CA LEU A 38 1.98 2.58 3.57
C LEU A 38 1.02 3.45 2.76
N LEU A 39 0.14 2.83 1.97
CA LEU A 39 -0.81 3.49 1.09
C LEU A 39 -2.22 3.25 1.62
N ASN A 40 -2.77 4.25 2.30
CA ASN A 40 -4.11 4.17 2.86
C ASN A 40 -5.14 4.75 1.88
N CYS A 41 -6.24 4.02 1.64
CA CYS A 41 -7.44 4.40 0.89
C CYS A 41 -7.12 5.11 -0.44
N GLY A 42 -6.13 4.62 -1.17
CA GLY A 42 -5.70 5.19 -2.44
C GLY A 42 -4.50 4.45 -3.02
N GLY A 43 -4.39 4.51 -4.33
CA GLY A 43 -3.32 3.87 -5.10
C GLY A 43 -3.46 4.26 -6.56
N LEU A 44 -2.35 4.57 -7.20
CA LEU A 44 -2.27 4.94 -8.61
C LEU A 44 -1.07 4.21 -9.19
N ALA A 45 -1.27 3.50 -10.31
CA ALA A 45 -0.17 2.88 -11.04
C ALA A 45 0.89 3.94 -11.40
N PRO A 46 2.18 3.57 -11.57
CA PRO A 46 3.22 4.52 -11.95
C PRO A 46 2.80 5.44 -13.12
N GLN A 47 2.87 6.75 -12.91
CA GLN A 47 2.48 7.81 -13.87
C GLN A 47 3.70 8.47 -14.52
N VAL A 48 4.89 8.06 -14.13
CA VAL A 48 6.19 8.53 -14.62
C VAL A 48 7.11 7.32 -14.79
N ASP A 49 8.23 7.52 -15.49
CA ASP A 49 9.24 6.47 -15.66
C ASP A 49 9.70 5.93 -14.31
N PHE A 50 9.70 4.60 -14.18
CA PHE A 50 10.10 3.92 -12.95
C PHE A 50 11.62 3.77 -12.92
N VAL A 51 12.28 4.66 -12.18
CA VAL A 51 13.74 4.68 -12.00
C VAL A 51 14.17 3.49 -11.13
N ASP A 52 15.11 2.69 -11.66
CA ASP A 52 15.63 1.48 -11.02
C ASP A 52 14.55 0.52 -10.51
N ALA A 53 13.50 0.33 -11.32
CA ALA A 53 12.31 -0.44 -10.96
C ALA A 53 12.65 -1.77 -10.27
N ASP A 54 13.53 -2.58 -10.88
CA ASP A 54 13.93 -3.89 -10.37
C ASP A 54 14.51 -3.82 -8.94
N ALA A 55 15.39 -2.85 -8.67
CA ALA A 55 16.00 -2.67 -7.35
C ALA A 55 14.99 -2.14 -6.33
N VAL A 56 14.10 -1.23 -6.75
CA VAL A 56 13.07 -0.67 -5.89
C VAL A 56 12.07 -1.75 -5.48
N VAL A 57 11.48 -2.49 -6.43
CA VAL A 57 10.46 -3.50 -6.13
C VAL A 57 11.03 -4.73 -5.42
N ALA A 58 12.33 -5.02 -5.56
CA ALA A 58 13.01 -6.10 -4.85
C ALA A 58 13.35 -5.78 -3.39
N SER A 59 13.25 -4.51 -2.96
CA SER A 59 13.68 -4.08 -1.63
C SER A 59 12.66 -3.25 -0.86
N THR A 60 11.68 -2.67 -1.54
CA THR A 60 10.70 -1.77 -0.94
C THR A 60 9.48 -2.54 -0.45
N ARG A 61 9.12 -2.36 0.83
CA ARG A 61 7.84 -2.85 1.35
C ARG A 61 6.72 -1.91 0.91
N ILE A 62 5.65 -2.44 0.31
CA ILE A 62 4.46 -1.67 -0.06
C ILE A 62 3.24 -2.35 0.57
N HIS A 63 2.47 -1.60 1.35
CA HIS A 63 1.18 -2.05 1.86
C HIS A 63 0.06 -1.16 1.35
N PHE A 64 -0.92 -1.76 0.69
CA PHE A 64 -2.15 -1.10 0.26
C PHE A 64 -3.29 -1.44 1.22
N GLN A 65 -3.75 -0.45 2.00
CA GLN A 65 -4.93 -0.61 2.84
C GLN A 65 -6.10 0.15 2.21
N SER A 66 -7.24 -0.51 2.05
CA SER A 66 -8.48 0.09 1.56
C SER A 66 -9.67 -0.40 2.38
N THR A 67 -10.87 0.03 2.01
CA THR A 67 -12.15 -0.46 2.51
C THR A 67 -13.01 -1.04 1.38
N GLN A 68 -14.12 -1.72 1.71
CA GLN A 68 -15.03 -2.30 0.73
C GLN A 68 -15.99 -1.29 0.08
N GLN A 69 -16.27 -0.15 0.74
CA GLN A 69 -17.18 0.89 0.22
C GLN A 69 -16.41 2.15 -0.20
N GLU A 70 -15.27 1.94 -0.84
CA GLU A 70 -14.34 2.99 -1.23
C GLU A 70 -14.93 3.96 -2.29
N LEU A 71 -14.29 5.13 -2.50
CA LEU A 71 -14.73 6.07 -3.56
C LEU A 71 -14.74 5.37 -4.93
N SER A 72 -15.76 5.62 -5.74
CA SER A 72 -15.94 4.93 -7.05
C SER A 72 -14.72 5.07 -7.96
N SER A 73 -14.06 6.24 -7.95
CA SER A 73 -12.84 6.50 -8.73
C SER A 73 -11.64 5.67 -8.27
N LEU A 74 -11.59 5.29 -7.00
CA LEU A 74 -10.49 4.55 -6.39
C LEU A 74 -10.67 3.03 -6.52
N GLN A 75 -11.91 2.54 -6.67
CA GLN A 75 -12.19 1.11 -6.85
C GLN A 75 -11.53 0.52 -8.10
N GLY A 76 -11.29 1.33 -9.14
CA GLY A 76 -10.47 0.92 -10.28
C GLY A 76 -8.98 1.21 -10.07
N SER A 77 -8.65 2.40 -9.55
CA SER A 77 -7.27 2.87 -9.43
C SER A 77 -6.42 2.04 -8.46
N ILE A 78 -7.00 1.59 -7.34
CA ILE A 78 -6.27 0.79 -6.34
C ILE A 78 -5.88 -0.59 -6.89
N PRO A 79 -6.81 -1.43 -7.42
CA PRO A 79 -6.43 -2.68 -8.07
C PRO A 79 -5.40 -2.52 -9.20
N GLN A 80 -5.57 -1.49 -10.04
CA GLN A 80 -4.61 -1.20 -11.11
C GLN A 80 -3.21 -0.89 -10.55
N SER A 81 -3.13 -0.15 -9.44
CA SER A 81 -1.88 0.12 -8.76
C SER A 81 -1.27 -1.16 -8.20
N VAL A 82 -2.05 -2.01 -7.52
CA VAL A 82 -1.58 -3.30 -6.98
C VAL A 82 -0.99 -4.16 -8.10
N GLN A 83 -1.74 -4.35 -9.19
CA GLN A 83 -1.30 -5.13 -10.34
C GLN A 83 -0.02 -4.57 -10.98
N ALA A 84 0.10 -3.25 -11.10
CA ALA A 84 1.29 -2.64 -11.70
C ALA A 84 2.57 -2.89 -10.88
N TYR A 85 2.50 -2.80 -9.56
CA TYR A 85 3.65 -3.05 -8.68
C TYR A 85 3.99 -4.54 -8.58
N GLU A 86 2.99 -5.41 -8.58
CA GLU A 86 3.19 -6.86 -8.62
C GLU A 86 3.83 -7.29 -9.96
N GLN A 87 3.36 -6.74 -11.08
CA GLN A 87 3.94 -6.99 -12.40
C GLN A 87 5.38 -6.50 -12.49
N ALA A 88 5.68 -5.32 -11.93
CA ALA A 88 7.05 -4.81 -11.87
C ALA A 88 7.96 -5.76 -11.06
N ALA A 89 7.50 -6.28 -9.92
CA ALA A 89 8.27 -7.25 -9.14
C ALA A 89 8.44 -8.60 -9.83
N SER A 90 7.39 -9.09 -10.51
CA SER A 90 7.45 -10.30 -11.32
C SER A 90 8.43 -10.15 -12.48
N ALA A 91 8.42 -9.00 -13.16
CA ALA A 91 9.35 -8.68 -14.26
C ALA A 91 10.81 -8.59 -13.78
N ALA A 92 11.03 -8.14 -12.54
CA ALA A 92 12.33 -8.16 -11.87
C ALA A 92 12.79 -9.57 -11.44
N GLY A 93 11.97 -10.60 -11.69
CA GLY A 93 12.30 -12.01 -11.46
C GLY A 93 12.02 -12.51 -10.04
N LEU A 94 11.24 -11.78 -9.23
CA LEU A 94 10.84 -12.24 -7.91
C LEU A 94 9.82 -13.39 -8.02
N SER A 95 9.92 -14.37 -7.13
CA SER A 95 8.89 -15.39 -6.95
C SER A 95 7.66 -14.81 -6.25
N ALA A 96 6.52 -15.49 -6.37
CA ALA A 96 5.28 -15.11 -5.66
C ALA A 96 5.50 -14.92 -4.14
N ASP A 97 6.30 -15.78 -3.51
CA ASP A 97 6.62 -15.67 -2.08
C ASP A 97 7.47 -14.43 -1.77
N GLN A 98 8.43 -14.08 -2.63
CA GLN A 98 9.24 -12.88 -2.47
C GLN A 98 8.41 -11.61 -2.67
N ILE A 99 7.51 -11.63 -3.65
CA ILE A 99 6.55 -10.54 -3.86
C ILE A 99 5.66 -10.39 -2.63
N GLY A 100 5.07 -11.48 -2.13
CA GLY A 100 4.18 -11.45 -0.96
C GLY A 100 4.85 -11.02 0.34
N ALA A 101 6.17 -11.19 0.47
CA ALA A 101 6.93 -10.67 1.60
C ALA A 101 7.08 -9.13 1.57
N LEU A 102 7.09 -8.54 0.38
CA LEU A 102 7.31 -7.10 0.18
C LEU A 102 6.01 -6.33 -0.09
N GLN A 103 5.07 -6.93 -0.81
CA GLN A 103 3.86 -6.29 -1.30
C GLN A 103 2.65 -6.98 -0.69
N THR A 104 1.86 -6.20 0.04
CA THR A 104 0.65 -6.69 0.69
C THR A 104 -0.53 -5.76 0.44
N VAL A 105 -1.74 -6.31 0.54
CA VAL A 105 -2.98 -5.59 0.29
C VAL A 105 -4.08 -6.08 1.23
N ASP A 106 -4.92 -5.18 1.72
CA ASP A 106 -6.16 -5.54 2.40
C ASP A 106 -7.26 -4.52 2.09
N ASN A 107 -8.46 -5.03 1.82
CA ASN A 107 -9.67 -4.21 1.73
C ASN A 107 -10.83 -4.79 2.55
N SER A 108 -10.52 -5.60 3.56
CA SER A 108 -11.52 -6.34 4.32
C SER A 108 -12.47 -5.45 5.16
N PRO A 109 -12.08 -4.26 5.68
CA PRO A 109 -13.01 -3.42 6.43
C PRO A 109 -14.19 -2.97 5.58
N ASN A 110 -15.40 -3.15 6.10
CA ASN A 110 -16.64 -2.74 5.45
C ASN A 110 -16.99 -1.26 5.70
N GLY A 111 -15.98 -0.38 5.70
CA GLY A 111 -16.13 1.07 5.82
C GLY A 111 -16.22 1.78 4.47
N GLY A 112 -16.52 3.08 4.51
CA GLY A 112 -16.32 4.02 3.40
C GLY A 112 -14.87 4.52 3.29
N HIS A 113 -14.66 5.60 2.53
CA HIS A 113 -13.33 6.15 2.25
C HIS A 113 -12.49 6.41 3.52
N CYS A 114 -11.43 5.61 3.68
CA CYS A 114 -10.51 5.62 4.83
C CYS A 114 -11.14 5.29 6.20
N GLU A 115 -12.35 4.77 6.23
CA GLU A 115 -13.03 4.32 7.45
C GLU A 115 -12.55 2.92 7.83
N PHE A 116 -11.25 2.75 8.08
CA PHE A 116 -10.63 1.44 8.34
C PHE A 116 -11.11 0.75 9.61
N ASP A 117 -11.67 1.52 10.55
CA ASP A 117 -12.31 1.01 11.76
C ASP A 117 -13.84 0.85 11.61
N GLU A 118 -14.35 1.05 10.39
CA GLU A 118 -15.76 0.99 9.99
C GLU A 118 -16.64 2.07 10.66
N LYS A 119 -16.05 3.18 11.14
CA LYS A 119 -16.79 4.25 11.82
C LYS A 119 -16.69 5.60 11.12
N ASP A 120 -15.48 6.14 11.03
CA ASP A 120 -15.26 7.46 10.42
C ASP A 120 -13.83 7.63 9.89
N PHE A 121 -13.66 8.61 9.02
CA PHE A 121 -12.37 8.92 8.38
C PHE A 121 -11.24 9.17 9.41
N VAL A 122 -11.50 9.94 10.46
CA VAL A 122 -10.45 10.36 11.40
C VAL A 122 -10.01 9.18 12.26
N THR A 123 -10.95 8.44 12.81
CA THR A 123 -10.67 7.28 13.67
C THR A 123 -10.10 6.11 12.86
N GLY A 124 -10.56 5.90 11.63
CA GLY A 124 -9.97 4.94 10.69
C GLY A 124 -8.51 5.25 10.38
N VAL A 125 -8.18 6.49 9.98
CA VAL A 125 -6.79 6.90 9.73
C VAL A 125 -5.94 6.80 11.00
N GLN A 126 -6.48 7.19 12.16
CA GLN A 126 -5.79 7.05 13.44
C GLN A 126 -5.49 5.59 13.77
N LEU A 127 -6.42 4.66 13.51
CA LEU A 127 -6.20 3.22 13.68
C LEU A 127 -4.99 2.74 12.86
N MET A 128 -4.86 3.18 11.61
CA MET A 128 -3.70 2.82 10.77
C MET A 128 -2.40 3.46 11.24
N ALA A 129 -2.45 4.70 11.75
CA ALA A 129 -1.30 5.35 12.34
C ALA A 129 -0.82 4.62 13.62
N ASP A 130 -1.75 4.25 14.50
CA ASP A 130 -1.46 3.50 15.72
C ASP A 130 -0.93 2.09 15.41
N SER A 131 -1.39 1.49 14.30
CA SER A 131 -0.99 0.16 13.85
C SER A 131 0.22 0.17 12.92
N PHE A 132 0.88 1.32 12.71
CA PHE A 132 1.93 1.47 11.71
C PHE A 132 3.07 0.45 11.88
N SER A 133 3.54 0.24 13.10
CA SER A 133 4.61 -0.71 13.38
C SER A 133 4.19 -2.16 13.13
N ALA A 134 2.92 -2.49 13.42
CA ALA A 134 2.34 -3.81 13.18
C ALA A 134 2.33 -4.15 11.67
N VAL A 135 2.14 -3.14 10.82
CA VAL A 135 2.03 -3.30 9.36
C VAL A 135 3.37 -3.15 8.63
N MET A 136 4.18 -2.15 9.00
CA MET A 136 5.34 -1.72 8.21
C MET A 136 6.71 -2.07 8.82
N GLN A 137 6.81 -2.30 10.13
CA GLN A 137 8.09 -2.46 10.83
C GLN A 137 8.32 -3.89 11.34
N GLY A 138 7.97 -4.88 10.51
CA GLY A 138 8.17 -6.31 10.84
C GLY A 138 7.21 -6.86 11.89
N GLY A 139 6.10 -6.17 12.14
CA GLY A 139 5.05 -6.62 13.04
C GLY A 139 4.20 -7.76 12.47
N ASN A 140 3.13 -8.10 13.20
CA ASN A 140 2.28 -9.26 12.92
C ASN A 140 1.07 -8.97 12.02
N GLY A 141 0.95 -7.75 11.49
CA GLY A 141 -0.15 -7.36 10.63
C GLY A 141 -1.51 -7.22 11.30
N GLN A 142 -1.59 -7.29 12.64
CA GLN A 142 -2.87 -7.24 13.33
C GLN A 142 -3.37 -5.80 13.43
N VAL A 143 -4.50 -5.52 12.79
CA VAL A 143 -5.23 -4.26 12.85
C VAL A 143 -6.67 -4.60 13.22
N ASN A 144 -7.14 -4.06 14.35
CA ASN A 144 -8.50 -4.32 14.86
C ASN A 144 -8.91 -5.82 14.91
N GLY A 145 -7.95 -6.70 15.22
CA GLY A 145 -8.19 -8.15 15.34
C GLY A 145 -8.17 -8.93 14.02
N VAL A 146 -7.81 -8.29 12.91
CA VAL A 146 -7.67 -8.90 11.58
C VAL A 146 -6.22 -8.79 11.12
N ASN A 147 -5.71 -9.81 10.42
CA ASN A 147 -4.42 -9.71 9.73
C ASN A 147 -4.59 -9.01 8.38
N VAL A 148 -3.94 -7.86 8.19
CA VAL A 148 -4.01 -7.09 6.94
C VAL A 148 -2.87 -7.42 5.97
N LEU A 149 -1.90 -8.26 6.36
CA LEU A 149 -0.74 -8.57 5.53
C LEU A 149 -1.02 -9.70 4.52
N ASN A 150 -2.10 -9.59 3.76
CA ASN A 150 -2.35 -10.52 2.67
C ASN A 150 -1.39 -10.20 1.51
N THR A 151 -0.73 -11.21 0.96
CA THR A 151 0.10 -11.05 -0.25
C THR A 151 -0.72 -10.44 -1.38
N VAL A 152 -0.14 -9.55 -2.18
CA VAL A 152 -0.80 -9.05 -3.41
C VAL A 152 -1.08 -10.19 -4.39
N VAL A 153 -0.21 -11.21 -4.45
CA VAL A 153 -0.32 -12.32 -5.41
C VAL A 153 -1.59 -13.13 -5.13
N GLY A 154 -2.52 -13.14 -6.07
CA GLY A 154 -3.85 -13.72 -5.96
C GLY A 154 -4.89 -12.87 -5.22
N ASN A 155 -4.53 -11.67 -4.75
CA ASN A 155 -5.43 -10.72 -4.06
C ASN A 155 -5.48 -9.34 -4.74
N GLU A 156 -5.09 -9.24 -6.01
CA GLU A 156 -5.07 -8.00 -6.78
C GLU A 156 -6.47 -7.47 -7.08
N ASP A 157 -7.43 -8.39 -7.25
CA ASP A 157 -8.82 -8.10 -7.53
C ASP A 157 -9.62 -7.86 -6.24
N LEU A 158 -9.36 -6.71 -5.61
CA LEU A 158 -10.06 -6.26 -4.39
C LEU A 158 -11.59 -6.31 -4.54
N LYS A 159 -12.29 -6.66 -3.46
CA LYS A 159 -13.74 -6.84 -3.46
C LYS A 159 -14.45 -5.62 -2.89
N PHE A 160 -15.07 -4.83 -3.76
CA PHE A 160 -15.88 -3.68 -3.36
C PHE A 160 -17.36 -4.04 -3.32
N THR A 161 -18.05 -3.64 -2.26
CA THR A 161 -19.47 -3.98 -1.99
C THR A 161 -20.41 -2.78 -2.11
N GLY A 162 -19.85 -1.58 -2.19
CA GLY A 162 -20.59 -0.33 -2.33
C GLY A 162 -19.65 0.80 -2.72
N SER A 163 -20.14 2.04 -2.74
CA SER A 163 -19.28 3.20 -2.94
C SER A 163 -19.72 4.37 -2.06
N SER A 164 -18.75 4.90 -1.30
CA SER A 164 -18.87 6.20 -0.65
C SER A 164 -18.84 7.29 -1.72
N ARG A 165 -19.68 8.31 -1.53
CA ARG A 165 -19.86 9.42 -2.49
C ARG A 165 -18.64 10.30 -2.60
#